data_AF-A0A4Z2EF28-F1
#
_entry.id   AF-A0A4Z2EF28-F1
#
_cell.length_a   1.000
_cell.length_b   1.000
_cell.length_c   1.000
_cell.angle_alpha   90.00
_cell.angle_beta   90.00
_cell.angle_gamma   90.00
#
_symmetry.space_group_name_H-M   'P 1'
#
loop_
_entity.id
_entity.type
_entity.pdbx_description
1 polymer ?
#
loop_
_entity_poly.entity_id
_entity_poly.type
_entity_poly.pdbx_seq_one_letter_code
_entity_poly.pdbx_strand_id
1 'polypeptide(L)'
;MKLLNELYTVMKTYHMYHVETISAETKLREAERQEGRVKGLSGTGGGVEPVFGLRIEERHQRRNAARKMEKMREKRKAKYSENKLKTLKARNEYLLTLEATNASVFKYYIHDLPDIIDCCDLGYHSSLSRALRTYLSAELSLEASRRAGLEVLEGAVEGLDPARDRQRLLGLYPTAFCPPLRFSFQAHMGDAVTQIASQPQLQAELTLRLTQLQTRLASLKIENEEVGHSDTRTLGRTPSAASTRTARLTERSCSAPRPIVHTQSWSWLQRLESFLITHLNVHLTITNCA
;
A
#
# COMPACT_ATOMS: atom_id res chain seq x y z
N MET A 1 20.01 13.05 35.75
CA MET A 1 20.53 14.27 36.41
C MET A 1 20.86 14.07 37.89
N LYS A 2 19.97 13.54 38.74
CA LYS A 2 20.26 13.33 40.17
C LYS A 2 21.49 12.44 40.44
N LEU A 3 21.59 11.28 39.77
CA LEU A 3 22.72 10.34 39.90
C LEU A 3 24.07 10.95 39.49
N LEU A 4 24.12 11.74 38.41
CA LEU A 4 25.35 12.40 37.98
C LEU A 4 25.81 13.47 38.99
N ASN A 5 24.87 14.19 39.58
CA ASN A 5 25.16 15.18 40.63
C ASN A 5 25.67 14.52 41.93
N GLU A 6 25.10 13.36 42.27
CA GLU A 6 25.55 12.55 43.40
C GLU A 6 26.96 12.02 43.18
N LEU A 7 27.24 11.42 42.01
CA LEU A 7 28.57 10.97 41.62
C LEU A 7 29.62 12.09 41.70
N TYR A 8 29.28 13.28 41.18
CA TYR A 8 30.15 14.45 41.25
C TYR A 8 30.49 14.86 42.69
N THR A 9 29.49 14.81 43.59
CA THR A 9 29.65 15.18 45.00
C THR A 9 30.55 14.17 45.74
N VAL A 10 30.33 12.87 45.52
CA VAL A 10 31.14 11.81 46.15
C VAL A 10 32.57 11.83 45.64
N MET A 11 32.77 12.03 44.33
CA MET A 11 34.10 12.18 43.72
C MET A 11 34.88 13.37 44.33
N LYS A 12 34.23 14.53 44.47
CA LYS A 12 34.86 15.73 45.07
C LYS A 12 35.30 15.48 46.51
N THR A 13 34.48 14.76 47.28
CA THR A 13 34.79 14.38 48.67
C THR A 13 36.01 13.45 48.75
N TYR A 14 36.07 12.45 47.87
CA TYR A 14 37.25 11.58 47.75
C TYR A 14 38.52 12.39 47.42
N HIS A 15 38.47 13.28 46.42
CA HIS A 15 39.62 14.11 46.06
C HIS A 15 40.10 14.99 47.22
N MET A 16 39.17 15.58 47.97
CA MET A 16 39.50 16.39 49.15
C MET A 16 40.26 15.58 50.21
N TYR A 17 39.76 14.42 50.62
CA TYR A 17 40.44 13.57 51.62
C TYR A 17 41.75 12.98 51.12
N HIS A 18 41.85 12.69 49.81
CA HIS A 18 43.08 12.21 49.22
C HIS A 18 44.21 13.24 49.34
N VAL A 19 43.92 14.52 49.04
CA VAL A 19 44.87 15.63 49.21
C VAL A 19 45.28 15.79 50.68
N GLU A 20 44.32 15.70 51.62
CA GLU A 20 44.62 15.76 53.06
C GLU A 20 45.52 14.61 53.54
N THR A 21 45.39 13.42 52.94
CA THR A 21 46.23 12.25 53.24
C THR A 21 47.64 12.45 52.74
N ILE A 22 47.81 12.94 51.50
CA ILE A 22 49.12 13.29 50.94
C ILE A 22 49.82 14.34 51.82
N SER A 23 49.09 15.39 52.26
CA SER A 23 49.63 16.40 53.16
C SER A 23 50.08 15.83 54.51
N ALA A 24 49.29 14.93 55.10
CA ALA A 24 49.63 14.26 56.36
C ALA A 24 50.85 13.32 56.21
N GLU A 25 50.94 12.62 55.08
CA GLU A 25 52.06 11.73 54.77
C GLU A 25 53.38 12.52 54.64
N THR A 26 53.37 13.65 53.92
CA THR A 26 54.56 14.52 53.79
C THR A 26 55.06 15.00 55.15
N LYS A 27 54.15 15.46 56.02
CA LYS A 27 54.48 15.92 57.39
C LYS A 27 55.04 14.79 58.27
N LEU A 28 54.53 13.56 58.10
CA LEU A 28 55.05 12.38 58.79
C LEU A 28 56.47 12.05 58.31
N ARG A 29 56.69 11.98 56.99
CA ARG A 29 58.01 11.72 56.38
C ARG A 29 59.04 12.78 56.79
N GLU A 30 58.65 14.04 56.89
CA GLU A 30 59.51 15.12 57.41
C GLU A 30 59.88 14.91 58.89
N ALA A 31 58.93 14.46 59.72
CA ALA A 31 59.19 14.14 61.13
C ALA A 31 60.19 13.00 61.28
N GLU A 32 60.04 11.95 60.46
CA GLU A 32 60.92 10.78 60.44
C GLU A 32 62.35 11.16 60.01
N ARG A 33 62.51 12.07 59.02
CA ARG A 33 63.83 12.60 58.63
C ARG A 33 64.50 13.43 59.72
N GLN A 34 63.74 14.24 60.46
CA GLN A 34 64.28 15.04 61.58
C GLN A 34 64.75 14.14 62.74
N GLU A 35 64.08 13.02 63.00
CA GLU A 35 64.51 12.00 63.97
C GLU A 35 65.83 11.32 63.56
N GLY A 36 65.95 10.93 62.28
CA GLY A 36 67.17 10.31 61.74
C GLY A 36 68.42 11.19 61.89
N ARG A 37 68.28 12.52 61.76
CA ARG A 37 69.38 13.49 61.96
C ARG A 37 69.82 13.60 63.43
N VAL A 38 68.89 13.53 64.39
CA VAL A 38 69.21 13.63 65.83
C VAL A 38 69.80 12.34 66.40
N LYS A 39 69.35 11.16 65.92
CA LYS A 39 69.97 9.87 66.22
C LYS A 39 71.35 9.71 65.57
N GLY A 40 71.55 10.24 64.35
CA GLY A 40 72.86 10.23 63.66
C GLY A 40 73.96 11.03 64.36
N LEU A 41 73.62 12.15 65.01
CA LEU A 41 74.54 12.96 65.84
C LEU A 41 74.90 12.29 67.19
N SER A 42 74.42 11.08 67.46
CA SER A 42 74.83 10.26 68.60
C SER A 42 75.80 9.14 68.20
N GLY A 43 76.09 8.96 66.89
CA GLY A 43 76.77 7.78 66.35
C GLY A 43 78.09 8.04 65.62
N THR A 44 78.59 9.27 65.56
CA THR A 44 79.90 9.57 64.94
C THR A 44 80.79 10.35 65.90
N GLY A 45 81.80 9.66 66.43
CA GLY A 45 82.84 10.22 67.29
C GLY A 45 83.50 9.13 68.12
N GLY A 46 84.19 8.19 67.47
CA GLY A 46 85.11 7.30 68.16
C GLY A 46 86.33 8.08 68.65
N GLY A 47 86.69 7.87 69.93
CA GLY A 47 87.98 8.16 70.60
C GLY A 47 88.52 9.60 70.45
N VAL A 48 88.78 10.36 71.50
CA VAL A 48 89.65 10.01 72.64
C VAL A 48 89.43 11.03 73.78
N GLU A 49 89.48 10.52 75.02
CA GLU A 49 89.64 11.17 76.34
C GLU A 49 88.42 11.80 77.08
N PRO A 50 88.37 11.63 78.43
CA PRO A 50 87.17 11.74 79.23
C PRO A 50 87.04 13.12 79.85
N VAL A 51 86.00 13.86 79.43
CA VAL A 51 85.59 15.08 80.13
C VAL A 51 84.25 14.81 80.81
N PHE A 52 84.34 14.51 82.10
CA PHE A 52 83.27 14.77 83.07
C PHE A 52 82.85 16.24 82.91
N GLY A 53 81.77 16.50 82.17
CA GLY A 53 81.39 17.89 81.90
C GLY A 53 80.16 18.17 81.04
N LEU A 54 79.33 17.18 80.69
CA LEU A 54 77.94 17.55 80.37
C LEU A 54 77.20 17.67 81.70
N ARG A 55 76.69 18.86 82.04
CA ARG A 55 75.79 19.02 83.19
C ARG A 55 74.72 17.93 83.09
N ILE A 56 74.41 17.27 84.20
CA ILE A 56 73.34 16.25 84.27
C ILE A 56 72.05 16.78 83.61
N GLU A 57 71.81 18.09 83.71
CA GLU A 57 70.75 18.84 83.04
C GLU A 57 70.78 18.76 81.50
N GLU A 58 71.95 18.80 80.84
CA GLU A 58 72.08 18.81 79.38
C GLU A 58 71.84 17.41 78.77
N ARG A 59 72.30 16.34 79.45
CA ARG A 59 71.91 14.96 79.13
C ARG A 59 70.40 14.75 79.33
N HIS A 60 69.81 15.36 80.36
CA HIS A 60 68.38 15.30 80.62
C HIS A 60 67.57 16.07 79.57
N GLN A 61 68.06 17.22 79.10
CA GLN A 61 67.47 18.02 78.03
C GLN A 61 67.47 17.29 76.68
N ARG A 62 68.58 16.63 76.31
CA ARG A 62 68.65 15.82 75.08
C ARG A 62 67.67 14.64 75.10
N ARG A 63 67.50 13.98 76.26
CA ARG A 63 66.52 12.90 76.46
C ARG A 63 65.07 13.40 76.39
N ASN A 64 64.79 14.57 76.97
CA ASN A 64 63.47 15.21 76.90
C ASN A 64 63.12 15.68 75.48
N ALA A 65 64.08 16.21 74.72
CA ALA A 65 63.91 16.59 73.33
C ALA A 65 63.61 15.38 72.43
N ALA A 66 64.35 14.27 72.61
CA ALA A 66 64.09 13.02 71.90
C ALA A 66 62.67 12.47 72.18
N ARG A 67 62.25 12.46 73.46
CA ARG A 67 60.90 12.04 73.86
C ARG A 67 59.80 12.95 73.29
N LYS A 68 60.06 14.25 73.18
CA LYS A 68 59.14 15.23 72.56
C LYS A 68 59.01 15.00 71.05
N MET A 69 60.12 14.70 70.38
CA MET A 69 60.13 14.36 68.94
C MET A 69 59.41 13.05 68.65
N GLU A 70 59.62 12.02 69.46
CA GLU A 70 58.92 10.74 69.37
C GLU A 70 57.40 10.93 69.54
N LYS A 71 56.97 11.67 70.56
CA LYS A 71 55.55 12.00 70.77
C LYS A 71 54.95 12.78 69.60
N MET A 72 55.71 13.71 69.01
CA MET A 72 55.29 14.45 67.81
C MET A 72 55.15 13.54 66.58
N ARG A 73 56.06 12.58 66.40
CA ARG A 73 56.01 11.59 65.32
C ARG A 73 54.81 10.68 65.47
N GLU A 74 54.59 10.11 66.66
CA GLU A 74 53.42 9.26 66.92
C GLU A 74 52.11 10.01 66.71
N LYS A 75 52.03 11.31 67.08
CA LYS A 75 50.87 12.16 66.75
C LYS A 75 50.67 12.33 65.24
N ARG A 76 51.74 12.52 64.47
CA ARG A 76 51.66 12.63 62.99
C ARG A 76 51.30 11.30 62.34
N LYS A 77 51.80 10.19 62.90
CA LYS A 77 51.48 8.82 62.46
C LYS A 77 50.01 8.49 62.68
N ALA A 78 49.47 8.82 63.86
CA ALA A 78 48.06 8.68 64.16
C ALA A 78 47.19 9.50 63.19
N LYS A 79 47.54 10.77 62.94
CA LYS A 79 46.82 11.63 61.99
C LYS A 79 46.87 11.11 60.54
N TYR A 80 48.02 10.63 60.09
CA TYR A 80 48.14 9.98 58.78
C TYR A 80 47.25 8.73 58.68
N SER A 81 47.27 7.86 59.71
CA SER A 81 46.43 6.66 59.76
C SER A 81 44.94 6.99 59.68
N GLU A 82 44.49 8.02 60.41
CA GLU A 82 43.10 8.50 60.37
C GLU A 82 42.71 9.04 58.99
N ASN A 83 43.55 9.90 58.39
CA ASN A 83 43.31 10.46 57.05
C ASN A 83 43.32 9.38 55.97
N LYS A 84 44.22 8.40 56.08
CA LYS A 84 44.28 7.24 55.18
C LYS A 84 42.98 6.43 55.24
N LEU A 85 42.46 6.18 56.44
CA LEU A 85 41.18 5.50 56.61
C LEU A 85 40.00 6.31 56.04
N LYS A 86 39.97 7.63 56.27
CA LYS A 86 38.95 8.53 55.69
C LYS A 86 38.96 8.50 54.16
N THR A 87 40.14 8.56 53.56
CA THR A 87 40.30 8.47 52.09
C THR A 87 39.88 7.12 51.55
N LEU A 88 40.23 6.03 52.23
CA LEU A 88 39.80 4.68 51.84
C LEU A 88 38.27 4.56 51.83
N LYS A 89 37.60 5.06 52.87
CA LYS A 89 36.13 5.10 52.93
C LYS A 89 35.55 5.91 51.78
N ALA A 90 36.00 7.14 51.57
CA ALA A 90 35.49 7.98 50.49
C ALA A 90 35.79 7.43 49.08
N ARG A 91 36.93 6.75 48.90
CA ARG A 91 37.24 6.04 47.64
C ARG A 91 36.27 4.90 47.39
N ASN A 92 35.96 4.10 48.41
CA ASN A 92 35.01 3.01 48.27
C ASN A 92 33.61 3.52 47.94
N GLU A 93 33.13 4.56 48.63
CA GLU A 93 31.85 5.21 48.31
C GLU A 93 31.83 5.75 46.88
N TYR A 94 32.93 6.36 46.42
CA TYR A 94 33.05 6.83 45.05
C TYR A 94 32.93 5.68 44.03
N LEU A 95 33.65 4.57 44.25
CA LEU A 95 33.59 3.42 43.35
C LEU A 95 32.21 2.76 43.33
N LEU A 96 31.54 2.64 44.48
CA LEU A 96 30.17 2.12 44.56
C LEU A 96 29.18 3.01 43.81
N THR A 97 29.27 4.33 44.01
CA THR A 97 28.41 5.31 43.33
C THR A 97 28.67 5.33 41.82
N LEU A 98 29.93 5.18 41.42
CA LEU A 98 30.33 5.10 40.01
C LEU A 98 29.69 3.90 39.33
N GLU A 99 29.79 2.71 39.95
CA GLU A 99 29.21 1.48 39.40
C GLU A 99 27.68 1.56 39.32
N ALA A 100 27.03 2.04 40.39
CA ALA A 100 25.58 2.24 40.41
C ALA A 100 25.12 3.24 39.33
N THR A 101 25.90 4.30 39.10
CA THR A 101 25.62 5.30 38.04
C THR A 101 25.76 4.68 36.66
N ASN A 102 26.83 3.93 36.40
CA ASN A 102 27.05 3.25 35.12
C ASN A 102 25.92 2.25 34.82
N ALA A 103 25.54 1.43 35.81
CA ALA A 103 24.42 0.48 35.66
C ALA A 103 23.09 1.19 35.36
N SER A 104 22.83 2.33 36.01
CA SER A 104 21.62 3.12 35.78
C SER A 104 21.58 3.74 34.38
N VAL A 105 22.72 4.28 33.91
CA VAL A 105 22.84 4.84 32.56
C VAL A 105 22.66 3.73 31.52
N PHE A 106 23.30 2.58 31.71
CA PHE A 106 23.13 1.42 30.83
C PHE A 106 21.66 1.00 30.76
N LYS A 107 21.00 0.82 31.91
CA LYS A 107 19.58 0.44 31.95
C LYS A 107 18.70 1.44 31.20
N TYR A 108 18.92 2.72 31.40
CA TYR A 108 18.14 3.76 30.74
C TYR A 108 18.22 3.66 29.21
N TYR A 109 19.41 3.51 28.65
CA TYR A 109 19.59 3.49 27.20
C TYR A 109 19.24 2.14 26.56
N ILE A 110 19.49 1.03 27.27
CA ILE A 110 19.33 -0.32 26.71
C ILE A 110 17.94 -0.89 26.95
N HIS A 111 17.27 -0.51 28.03
CA HIS A 111 15.97 -1.06 28.41
C HIS A 111 14.89 0.01 28.45
N ASP A 112 15.07 1.06 29.25
CA ASP A 112 13.98 2.02 29.49
C ASP A 112 13.63 2.82 28.22
N LEU A 113 14.61 3.17 27.38
CA LEU A 113 14.38 3.94 26.16
C LEU A 113 13.58 3.14 25.11
N PRO A 114 13.93 1.89 24.76
CA PRO A 114 13.06 1.02 23.95
C PRO A 114 11.65 0.89 24.53
N ASP A 115 11.51 0.64 25.84
CA ASP A 115 10.19 0.48 26.48
C ASP A 115 9.33 1.74 26.36
N ILE A 116 9.93 2.92 26.45
CA ILE A 116 9.24 4.21 26.24
C ILE A 116 8.76 4.34 24.79
N ILE A 117 9.56 3.91 23.81
CA ILE A 117 9.18 3.94 22.39
C ILE A 117 8.00 2.99 22.16
N ASP A 118 8.08 1.76 22.67
CA ASP A 118 6.99 0.78 22.55
C ASP A 118 5.69 1.28 23.20
N CYS A 119 5.80 2.01 24.31
CA CYS A 119 4.67 2.66 24.97
C CYS A 119 4.07 3.80 24.13
N CYS A 120 4.89 4.55 23.38
CA CYS A 120 4.41 5.57 22.43
C CYS A 120 3.65 4.95 21.26
N ASP A 121 4.08 3.77 20.80
CA ASP A 121 3.49 3.07 19.66
C ASP A 121 2.27 2.20 20.03
N LEU A 122 1.93 2.11 21.32
CA LEU A 122 0.90 1.23 21.83
C LEU A 122 -0.46 1.51 21.17
N GLY A 123 -0.93 0.52 20.39
CA GLY A 123 -2.23 0.57 19.74
C GLY A 123 -2.31 1.42 18.46
N TYR A 124 -1.26 2.15 18.09
CA TYR A 124 -1.21 2.94 16.86
C TYR A 124 -1.34 2.03 15.63
N HIS A 125 -0.44 1.05 15.49
CA HIS A 125 -0.44 0.13 14.36
C HIS A 125 -1.72 -0.70 14.26
N SER A 126 -2.24 -1.18 15.39
CA SER A 126 -3.48 -1.96 15.42
C SER A 126 -4.69 -1.13 14.99
N SER A 127 -4.75 0.14 15.41
CA SER A 127 -5.85 1.03 15.05
C SER A 127 -5.78 1.44 13.57
N LEU A 128 -4.59 1.80 13.10
CA LEU A 128 -4.36 2.11 11.68
C LEU A 128 -4.66 0.90 10.79
N SER A 129 -4.19 -0.31 11.16
CA SER A 129 -4.45 -1.54 10.41
C SER A 129 -5.95 -1.82 10.30
N ARG A 130 -6.70 -1.66 11.40
CA ARG A 130 -8.17 -1.81 11.36
C ARG A 130 -8.82 -0.80 10.42
N ALA A 131 -8.46 0.48 10.52
CA ALA A 131 -9.01 1.51 9.64
C ALA A 131 -8.74 1.21 8.16
N LEU A 132 -7.51 0.85 7.81
CA LEU A 132 -7.13 0.50 6.44
C LEU A 132 -7.81 -0.78 5.95
N ARG A 133 -7.98 -1.80 6.79
CA ARG A 133 -8.72 -3.02 6.44
C ARG A 133 -10.19 -2.73 6.18
N THR A 134 -10.82 -1.86 6.97
CA THR A 134 -12.21 -1.44 6.72
C THR A 134 -12.32 -0.71 5.38
N TYR A 135 -11.40 0.20 5.09
CA TYR A 135 -11.34 0.88 3.79
C TYR A 135 -11.19 -0.11 2.63
N LEU A 136 -10.23 -1.03 2.71
CA LEU A 136 -10.01 -2.06 1.69
C LEU A 136 -11.25 -2.94 1.49
N SER A 137 -11.93 -3.32 2.57
CA SER A 137 -13.16 -4.10 2.50
C SER A 137 -14.29 -3.34 1.79
N ALA A 138 -14.39 -2.03 2.00
CA ALA A 138 -15.38 -1.20 1.33
C ALA A 138 -15.10 -1.08 -0.18
N GLU A 139 -13.84 -0.83 -0.56
CA GLU A 139 -13.44 -0.78 -1.98
C GLU A 139 -13.69 -2.10 -2.70
N LEU A 140 -13.33 -3.23 -2.08
CA LEU A 140 -13.56 -4.55 -2.65
C LEU A 140 -15.05 -4.85 -2.85
N SER A 141 -15.89 -4.43 -1.89
CA SER A 141 -17.35 -4.60 -1.99
C SER A 141 -17.94 -3.74 -3.11
N LEU A 142 -17.45 -2.51 -3.27
CA LEU A 142 -17.87 -1.62 -4.37
C LEU A 142 -17.44 -2.17 -5.73
N GLU A 143 -16.23 -2.70 -5.85
CA GLU A 143 -15.74 -3.34 -7.06
C GLU A 143 -16.60 -4.56 -7.44
N ALA A 144 -16.91 -5.41 -6.46
CA ALA A 144 -17.80 -6.56 -6.68
C ALA A 144 -19.20 -6.13 -7.14
N SER A 145 -19.78 -5.12 -6.51
CA SER A 145 -21.07 -4.56 -6.93
C SER A 145 -21.04 -3.99 -8.34
N ARG A 146 -19.96 -3.31 -8.72
CA ARG A 146 -19.78 -2.79 -10.09
C ARG A 146 -19.68 -3.91 -11.11
N ARG A 147 -18.87 -4.95 -10.83
CA ARG A 147 -18.75 -6.13 -11.71
C ARG A 147 -20.10 -6.81 -11.92
N ALA A 148 -20.84 -7.06 -10.84
CA ALA A 148 -22.19 -7.63 -10.93
C ALA A 148 -23.13 -6.77 -11.80
N GLY A 149 -23.07 -5.44 -11.68
CA GLY A 149 -23.84 -4.53 -12.53
C GLY A 149 -23.45 -4.61 -14.02
N LEU A 150 -22.16 -4.77 -14.31
CA LEU A 150 -21.68 -4.95 -15.68
C LEU A 150 -22.09 -6.31 -16.25
N GLU A 151 -22.04 -7.39 -15.47
CA GLU A 151 -22.49 -8.73 -15.89
C GLU A 151 -23.98 -8.71 -16.27
N VAL A 152 -24.83 -7.98 -15.54
CA VAL A 152 -26.24 -7.80 -15.90
C VAL A 152 -26.40 -7.06 -17.23
N LEU A 153 -25.60 -6.01 -17.46
CA LEU A 153 -25.63 -5.26 -18.71
C LEU A 153 -25.12 -6.11 -19.89
N GLU A 154 -24.04 -6.86 -19.71
CA GLU A 154 -23.52 -7.80 -20.70
C GLU A 154 -24.59 -8.84 -21.06
N GLY A 155 -25.26 -9.44 -20.07
CA GLY A 155 -26.37 -10.36 -20.31
C GLY A 155 -27.55 -9.71 -21.05
N ALA A 156 -27.85 -8.44 -20.79
CA ALA A 156 -28.89 -7.70 -21.52
C ALA A 156 -28.49 -7.44 -22.99
N VAL A 157 -27.22 -7.13 -23.24
CA VAL A 157 -26.66 -6.93 -24.59
C VAL A 157 -26.66 -8.25 -25.37
N GLU A 158 -26.21 -9.34 -24.76
CA GLU A 158 -26.26 -10.68 -25.35
C GLU A 158 -27.71 -11.15 -25.60
N GLY A 159 -28.65 -10.68 -24.78
CA GLY A 159 -30.07 -10.96 -24.90
C GLY A 159 -30.82 -10.17 -25.98
N LEU A 160 -30.14 -9.28 -26.73
CA LEU A 160 -30.73 -8.54 -27.85
C LEU A 160 -31.00 -9.49 -29.03
N ASP A 161 -32.27 -9.68 -29.34
CA ASP A 161 -32.71 -10.59 -30.41
C ASP A 161 -33.81 -9.92 -31.26
N PRO A 162 -33.44 -9.38 -32.44
CA PRO A 162 -34.39 -8.73 -33.33
C PRO A 162 -35.52 -9.65 -33.81
N ALA A 163 -35.28 -10.96 -33.94
CA ALA A 163 -36.29 -11.91 -34.38
C ALA A 163 -37.33 -12.15 -33.28
N ARG A 164 -36.88 -12.30 -32.02
CA ARG A 164 -37.74 -12.43 -30.85
C ARG A 164 -38.56 -11.16 -30.61
N ASP A 165 -37.95 -9.98 -30.77
CA ASP A 165 -38.66 -8.71 -30.61
C ASP A 165 -39.73 -8.52 -31.69
N ARG A 166 -39.44 -8.89 -32.94
CA ARG A 166 -40.45 -8.94 -34.02
C ARG A 166 -41.60 -9.88 -33.68
N GLN A 167 -41.31 -11.09 -33.21
CA GLN A 167 -42.36 -12.05 -32.81
C GLN A 167 -43.23 -11.50 -31.68
N ARG A 168 -42.62 -10.86 -30.67
CA ARG A 168 -43.34 -10.22 -29.57
C ARG A 168 -44.26 -9.10 -30.08
N LEU A 169 -43.79 -8.28 -31.01
CA LEU A 169 -44.58 -7.22 -31.64
C LEU A 169 -45.79 -7.78 -32.40
N LEU A 170 -45.58 -8.79 -33.24
CA LEU A 170 -46.67 -9.43 -33.99
C LEU A 170 -47.71 -10.07 -33.05
N GLY A 171 -47.24 -10.68 -31.95
CA GLY A 171 -48.12 -11.27 -30.93
C GLY A 171 -48.89 -10.27 -30.07
N LEU A 172 -48.34 -9.06 -29.85
CA LEU A 172 -49.02 -7.98 -29.11
C LEU A 172 -50.21 -7.39 -29.87
N TYR A 173 -50.16 -7.41 -31.21
CA TYR A 173 -51.17 -6.78 -32.07
C TYR A 173 -51.76 -7.76 -33.10
N PRO A 174 -52.41 -8.85 -32.66
CA PRO A 174 -52.91 -9.86 -33.56
C PRO A 174 -53.99 -9.32 -34.51
N THR A 175 -54.78 -8.34 -34.10
CA THR A 175 -55.82 -7.73 -34.95
C THR A 175 -55.26 -6.92 -36.13
N ALA A 176 -54.04 -6.40 -36.02
CA ALA A 176 -53.39 -5.63 -37.07
C ALA A 176 -52.62 -6.53 -38.05
N PHE A 177 -52.06 -7.64 -37.56
CA PHE A 177 -51.13 -8.49 -38.33
C PHE A 177 -51.69 -9.88 -38.68
N CYS A 178 -52.87 -10.27 -38.19
CA CYS A 178 -53.50 -11.53 -38.60
C CYS A 178 -53.92 -11.44 -40.07
N PRO A 179 -53.61 -12.45 -40.90
CA PRO A 179 -54.07 -12.49 -42.28
C PRO A 179 -55.61 -12.40 -42.37
N PRO A 180 -56.17 -11.60 -43.28
CA PRO A 180 -57.61 -11.57 -43.50
C PRO A 180 -58.12 -12.92 -44.02
N LEU A 181 -59.43 -13.13 -43.89
CA LEU A 181 -60.10 -14.29 -44.49
C LEU A 181 -59.82 -14.32 -45.99
N ARG A 182 -59.62 -15.54 -46.52
CA ARG A 182 -59.49 -15.72 -47.97
C ARG A 182 -60.78 -15.30 -48.63
N PHE A 183 -60.66 -14.60 -49.75
CA PHE A 183 -61.82 -14.33 -50.60
C PHE A 183 -62.43 -15.64 -51.09
N SER A 184 -63.75 -15.74 -50.99
CA SER A 184 -64.52 -16.84 -51.56
C SER A 184 -65.28 -16.35 -52.78
N PHE A 185 -65.53 -17.25 -53.74
CA PHE A 185 -66.44 -16.97 -54.85
C PHE A 185 -67.82 -16.58 -54.32
N GLN A 186 -68.37 -15.45 -54.78
CA GLN A 186 -69.71 -14.99 -54.44
C GLN A 186 -70.64 -15.23 -55.64
N ALA A 187 -71.49 -16.25 -55.53
CA ALA A 187 -72.42 -16.61 -56.58
C ALA A 187 -73.45 -15.50 -56.82
N HIS A 188 -73.57 -15.03 -58.06
CA HIS A 188 -74.61 -14.09 -58.46
C HIS A 188 -75.90 -14.85 -58.78
N MET A 189 -77.02 -14.43 -58.18
CA MET A 189 -78.36 -15.01 -58.45
C MET A 189 -78.45 -16.55 -58.32
N GLY A 190 -77.68 -17.14 -57.41
CA GLY A 190 -77.72 -18.58 -57.16
C GLY A 190 -76.97 -19.43 -58.20
N ASP A 191 -76.00 -18.86 -58.92
CA ASP A 191 -75.10 -19.62 -59.78
C ASP A 191 -74.45 -20.80 -59.02
N ALA A 192 -74.70 -22.02 -59.50
CA ALA A 192 -74.25 -23.25 -58.89
C ALA A 192 -72.82 -23.65 -59.33
N VAL A 193 -72.24 -22.97 -60.33
CA VAL A 193 -70.92 -23.29 -60.87
C VAL A 193 -69.84 -22.53 -60.12
N THR A 194 -68.99 -23.26 -59.39
CA THR A 194 -67.90 -22.71 -58.55
C THR A 194 -66.50 -23.07 -59.04
N GLN A 195 -66.42 -23.78 -60.17
CA GLN A 195 -65.19 -24.29 -60.76
C GLN A 195 -65.06 -23.84 -62.22
N ILE A 196 -63.85 -23.87 -62.74
CA ILE A 196 -63.59 -23.50 -64.14
C ILE A 196 -64.27 -24.53 -65.07
N ALA A 197 -65.20 -24.07 -65.89
CA ALA A 197 -65.92 -24.92 -66.85
C ALA A 197 -65.12 -25.06 -68.17
N SER A 198 -64.53 -26.23 -68.41
CA SER A 198 -63.72 -26.53 -69.59
C SER A 198 -64.57 -27.17 -70.71
N GLN A 199 -65.48 -26.40 -71.30
CA GLN A 199 -66.29 -26.88 -72.42
C GLN A 199 -65.50 -26.83 -73.73
N PRO A 200 -65.76 -27.73 -74.72
CA PRO A 200 -65.01 -27.78 -75.98
C PRO A 200 -64.94 -26.45 -76.74
N GLN A 201 -65.99 -25.63 -76.61
CA GLN A 201 -66.10 -24.30 -77.23
C GLN A 201 -65.16 -23.26 -76.61
N LEU A 202 -64.81 -23.41 -75.33
CA LEU A 202 -63.92 -22.51 -74.57
C LEU A 202 -62.48 -23.04 -74.46
N GLN A 203 -62.24 -24.30 -74.87
CA GLN A 203 -60.98 -25.00 -74.66
C GLN A 203 -59.78 -24.29 -75.31
N ALA A 204 -59.96 -23.76 -76.53
CA ALA A 204 -58.89 -23.07 -77.25
C ALA A 204 -58.47 -21.76 -76.55
N GLU A 205 -59.45 -20.98 -76.06
CA GLU A 205 -59.21 -19.73 -75.34
C GLU A 205 -58.56 -19.97 -73.97
N LEU A 206 -59.04 -20.96 -73.21
CA LEU A 206 -58.45 -21.35 -71.93
C LEU A 206 -57.01 -21.86 -72.09
N THR A 207 -56.75 -22.66 -73.13
CA THR A 207 -55.40 -23.18 -73.43
C THR A 207 -54.46 -22.05 -73.83
N LEU A 208 -54.92 -21.11 -74.69
CA LEU A 208 -54.15 -19.92 -75.05
C LEU A 208 -53.81 -19.09 -73.80
N ARG A 209 -54.77 -18.88 -72.91
CA ARG A 209 -54.58 -18.13 -71.67
C ARG A 209 -53.59 -18.81 -70.72
N LEU A 210 -53.66 -20.13 -70.60
CA LEU A 210 -52.71 -20.91 -69.80
C LEU A 210 -51.28 -20.73 -70.32
N THR A 211 -51.06 -20.88 -71.63
CA THR A 211 -49.74 -20.68 -72.25
C THR A 211 -49.22 -19.28 -72.00
N GLN A 212 -50.06 -18.25 -72.16
CA GLN A 212 -49.69 -16.86 -71.87
C GLN A 212 -49.26 -16.65 -70.40
N LEU A 213 -50.01 -17.22 -69.45
CA LEU A 213 -49.66 -17.14 -68.02
C LEU A 213 -48.37 -17.89 -67.70
N GLN A 214 -48.16 -19.07 -68.30
CA GLN A 214 -46.94 -19.85 -68.12
C GLN A 214 -45.71 -19.12 -68.64
N THR A 215 -45.77 -18.50 -69.82
CA THR A 215 -44.67 -17.70 -70.37
C THR A 215 -44.36 -16.50 -69.48
N ARG A 216 -45.40 -15.77 -69.03
CA ARG A 216 -45.23 -14.61 -68.14
C ARG A 216 -44.61 -15.00 -66.80
N LEU A 217 -45.07 -16.08 -66.19
CA LEU A 217 -44.56 -16.58 -64.92
C LEU A 217 -43.09 -17.05 -65.04
N ALA A 218 -42.73 -17.68 -66.16
CA ALA A 218 -41.33 -18.04 -66.43
C ALA A 218 -40.41 -16.81 -66.51
N SER A 219 -40.84 -15.76 -67.22
CA SER A 219 -40.09 -14.49 -67.27
C SER A 219 -39.93 -13.83 -65.91
N LEU A 220 -41.02 -13.74 -65.13
CA LEU A 220 -41.00 -13.12 -63.79
C LEU A 220 -40.15 -13.93 -62.79
N LYS A 221 -40.09 -15.26 -62.91
CA LYS A 221 -39.20 -16.08 -62.08
C LYS A 221 -37.73 -15.77 -62.33
N ILE A 222 -37.33 -15.62 -63.58
CA ILE A 222 -35.95 -15.26 -63.96
C ILE A 222 -35.60 -13.88 -63.41
N GLU A 223 -36.48 -12.90 -63.63
CA GLU A 223 -36.31 -11.54 -63.11
C GLU A 223 -36.19 -11.51 -61.57
N ASN A 224 -37.01 -12.32 -60.88
CA ASN A 224 -36.98 -12.42 -59.43
C ASN A 224 -35.69 -13.08 -58.89
N GLU A 225 -35.19 -14.11 -59.57
CA GLU A 225 -33.94 -14.78 -59.19
C GLU A 225 -32.73 -13.83 -59.34
N GLU A 226 -32.67 -13.04 -60.41
CA GLU A 226 -31.58 -12.08 -60.63
C GLU A 226 -31.50 -11.03 -59.52
N VAL A 227 -32.66 -10.54 -59.06
CA VAL A 227 -32.80 -9.57 -57.97
C VAL A 227 -32.48 -10.21 -56.60
N GLY A 228 -32.95 -11.43 -56.33
CA GLY A 228 -32.66 -12.13 -55.07
C GLY A 228 -31.17 -12.47 -54.84
N HIS A 229 -30.43 -12.77 -55.92
CA HIS A 229 -28.98 -13.01 -55.84
C HIS A 229 -28.17 -11.73 -55.58
N SER A 230 -28.70 -10.57 -56.00
CA SER A 230 -28.05 -9.28 -55.75
C SER A 230 -28.32 -8.76 -54.33
N ASP A 231 -29.49 -9.05 -53.75
CA ASP A 231 -29.81 -8.77 -52.33
C ASP A 231 -28.94 -9.58 -51.36
N THR A 232 -28.81 -10.89 -51.59
CA THR A 232 -28.02 -11.77 -50.72
C THR A 232 -26.52 -11.46 -50.75
N ARG A 233 -25.98 -11.12 -51.93
CA ARG A 233 -24.59 -10.67 -52.10
C ARG A 233 -24.29 -9.32 -51.47
N THR A 234 -25.27 -8.43 -51.38
CA THR A 234 -25.11 -7.09 -50.79
C THR A 234 -25.30 -7.10 -49.27
N LEU A 235 -26.25 -7.89 -48.74
CA LEU A 235 -26.35 -8.17 -47.31
C LEU A 235 -25.09 -8.85 -46.75
N GLY A 236 -24.46 -9.75 -47.50
CA GLY A 236 -23.20 -10.39 -47.07
C GLY A 236 -21.99 -9.46 -47.00
N ARG A 237 -22.07 -8.24 -47.55
CA ARG A 237 -20.98 -7.23 -47.55
C ARG A 237 -21.14 -6.17 -46.46
N THR A 238 -22.18 -6.22 -45.63
CA THR A 238 -22.30 -5.31 -44.48
C THR A 238 -21.24 -5.69 -43.44
N PRO A 239 -20.24 -4.84 -43.17
CA PRO A 239 -19.34 -5.08 -42.05
C PRO A 239 -20.17 -4.98 -40.76
N SER A 240 -19.96 -5.89 -39.81
CA SER A 240 -20.37 -5.67 -38.43
C SER A 240 -19.61 -4.44 -37.91
N ALA A 241 -20.18 -3.25 -38.10
CA ALA A 241 -19.58 -1.97 -37.73
C ALA A 241 -19.57 -1.74 -36.20
N ALA A 242 -19.99 -2.73 -35.42
CA ALA A 242 -20.14 -2.65 -33.97
C ALA A 242 -18.96 -3.25 -33.19
N SER A 243 -17.76 -3.35 -33.77
CA SER A 243 -16.57 -3.69 -32.98
C SER A 243 -16.07 -2.45 -32.25
N THR A 244 -16.68 -2.17 -31.10
CA THR A 244 -16.30 -1.10 -30.20
C THR A 244 -14.89 -1.37 -29.68
N ARG A 245 -13.95 -0.58 -30.18
CA ARG A 245 -12.55 -0.51 -29.78
C ARG A 245 -12.48 -0.32 -28.26
N THR A 246 -12.12 -1.35 -27.51
CA THR A 246 -11.75 -1.22 -26.09
C THR A 246 -10.56 -0.27 -26.00
N ALA A 247 -10.82 0.98 -25.62
CA ALA A 247 -9.77 1.93 -25.28
C ALA A 247 -9.07 1.38 -24.03
N ARG A 248 -7.83 0.89 -24.22
CA ARG A 248 -6.91 0.59 -23.12
C ARG A 248 -6.74 1.88 -22.32
N LEU A 249 -7.17 1.90 -21.06
CA LEU A 249 -6.77 2.90 -20.08
C LEU A 249 -5.29 2.66 -19.74
N THR A 250 -4.40 3.09 -20.62
CA THR A 250 -3.02 3.38 -20.25
C THR A 250 -2.96 4.87 -19.99
N GLU A 251 -2.74 5.26 -18.73
CA GLU A 251 -2.38 6.61 -18.33
C GLU A 251 -1.16 7.09 -19.14
N ARG A 252 -1.39 7.77 -20.26
CA ARG A 252 -0.48 8.68 -20.95
C ARG A 252 -1.20 9.34 -22.12
N SER A 253 -1.38 10.65 -22.02
CA SER A 253 -1.89 11.59 -23.04
C SER A 253 -3.33 11.41 -23.51
N CYS A 254 -4.20 12.28 -22.98
CA CYS A 254 -5.39 12.74 -23.68
C CYS A 254 -5.00 13.32 -25.05
N SER A 255 -5.13 12.51 -26.10
CA SER A 255 -5.33 13.01 -27.45
C SER A 255 -6.57 12.32 -28.02
N ALA A 256 -7.64 13.10 -28.19
CA ALA A 256 -8.87 12.61 -28.80
C ALA A 256 -8.57 12.09 -30.21
N PRO A 257 -9.05 10.90 -30.60
CA PRO A 257 -8.94 10.46 -31.98
C PRO A 257 -9.76 11.38 -32.89
N ARG A 258 -9.13 11.84 -33.99
CA ARG A 258 -9.74 12.76 -34.97
C ARG A 258 -10.97 12.11 -35.66
N PRO A 259 -12.06 12.87 -35.91
CA PRO A 259 -13.36 12.34 -36.36
C PRO A 259 -13.49 12.04 -37.87
N ILE A 260 -12.41 12.14 -38.66
CA ILE A 260 -12.50 12.17 -40.14
C ILE A 260 -12.88 10.79 -40.74
N VAL A 261 -12.58 9.69 -40.06
CA VAL A 261 -12.93 8.33 -40.55
C VAL A 261 -14.41 8.00 -40.34
N HIS A 262 -15.07 8.64 -39.37
CA HIS A 262 -16.47 8.37 -39.04
C HIS A 262 -17.40 8.86 -40.17
N THR A 263 -17.24 10.11 -40.63
CA THR A 263 -18.19 10.73 -41.59
C THR A 263 -18.24 10.04 -42.95
N GLN A 264 -17.10 9.56 -43.47
CA GLN A 264 -17.08 8.80 -44.72
C GLN A 264 -17.80 7.44 -44.57
N SER A 265 -17.65 6.77 -43.42
CA SER A 265 -18.34 5.51 -43.13
C SER A 265 -19.86 5.69 -43.02
N TRP A 266 -20.35 6.76 -42.38
CA TRP A 266 -21.79 7.07 -42.31
C TRP A 266 -22.39 7.39 -43.68
N SER A 267 -21.70 8.17 -44.51
CA SER A 267 -22.19 8.49 -45.86
C SER A 267 -22.25 7.25 -46.77
N TRP A 268 -21.33 6.30 -46.57
CA TRP A 268 -21.34 5.03 -47.27
C TRP A 268 -22.48 4.13 -46.80
N LEU A 269 -22.72 4.05 -45.48
CA LEU A 269 -23.86 3.31 -44.91
C LEU A 269 -25.20 3.86 -45.41
N GLN A 270 -25.40 5.18 -45.44
CA GLN A 270 -26.62 5.79 -45.96
C GLN A 270 -26.86 5.47 -47.45
N ARG A 271 -25.79 5.46 -48.26
CA ARG A 271 -25.87 5.06 -49.67
C ARG A 271 -26.21 3.58 -49.82
N LEU A 272 -25.64 2.73 -48.97
CA LEU A 272 -25.93 1.30 -48.94
C LEU A 272 -27.38 1.03 -48.53
N GLU A 273 -27.89 1.70 -47.48
CA GLU A 273 -29.30 1.62 -47.06
C GLU A 273 -30.24 2.08 -48.18
N SER A 274 -29.95 3.21 -48.82
CA SER A 274 -30.76 3.72 -49.93
C SER A 274 -30.80 2.73 -51.10
N PHE A 275 -29.66 2.09 -51.40
CA PHE A 275 -29.56 1.06 -52.42
C PHE A 275 -30.38 -0.19 -52.06
N LEU A 276 -30.23 -0.71 -50.84
CA LEU A 276 -30.97 -1.88 -50.35
C LEU A 276 -32.49 -1.64 -50.34
N ILE A 277 -32.95 -0.46 -49.90
CA ILE A 277 -34.38 -0.11 -49.91
C ILE A 277 -34.92 -0.08 -51.34
N THR A 278 -34.16 0.52 -52.27
CA THR A 278 -34.57 0.59 -53.68
C THR A 278 -34.69 -0.80 -54.29
N HIS A 279 -33.71 -1.67 -54.01
CA HIS A 279 -33.68 -3.02 -54.54
C HIS A 279 -34.76 -3.93 -53.93
N LEU A 280 -35.01 -3.81 -52.61
CA LEU A 280 -36.09 -4.49 -51.92
C LEU A 280 -37.48 -4.10 -52.48
N ASN A 281 -37.67 -2.82 -52.82
CA ASN A 281 -38.91 -2.35 -53.45
C ASN A 281 -39.10 -2.96 -54.85
N VAL A 282 -38.02 -3.08 -55.63
CA VAL A 282 -38.07 -3.75 -56.95
C VAL A 282 -38.40 -5.23 -56.77
N HIS A 283 -37.73 -5.94 -55.85
CA HIS A 283 -38.01 -7.34 -55.53
C HIS A 283 -39.46 -7.55 -55.07
N LEU A 284 -39.98 -6.70 -54.18
CA LEU A 284 -41.37 -6.74 -53.73
C LEU A 284 -42.37 -6.48 -54.87
N THR A 285 -42.01 -5.61 -55.83
CA THR A 285 -42.85 -5.33 -57.00
C THR A 285 -42.93 -6.55 -57.91
N ILE A 286 -41.79 -7.18 -58.20
CA ILE A 286 -41.72 -8.39 -59.03
C ILE A 286 -42.45 -9.55 -58.36
N THR A 287 -42.20 -9.81 -57.07
CA THR A 287 -42.87 -10.90 -56.31
C THR A 287 -44.37 -10.71 -56.17
N ASN A 288 -44.87 -9.46 -56.09
CA ASN A 288 -46.32 -9.20 -56.08
C ASN A 288 -46.97 -9.29 -57.48
N CYS A 289 -46.18 -9.24 -58.55
CA CYS A 289 -46.66 -9.33 -59.94
C CYS A 289 -46.58 -10.75 -60.54
N ALA A 290 -45.85 -11.65 -59.88
CA ALA A 290 -45.66 -13.07 -60.24
C ALA A 290 -46.76 -13.97 -59.67
#